data_AF-A0A0S8G6D4-F1
#
_entry.id   AF-A0A0S8G6D4-F1
#
_cell.length_a   1.000
_cell.length_b   1.000
_cell.length_c   1.000
_cell.angle_alpha   90.00
_cell.angle_beta   90.00
_cell.angle_gamma   90.00
#
_symmetry.space_group_name_H-M   'P 1'
#
loop_
_entity.id
_entity.type
_entity.pdbx_description
1 polymer ?
#
loop_
_entity_poly.entity_id
_entity_poly.type
_entity_poly.pdbx_seq_one_letter_code
_entity_poly.pdbx_strand_id
1 'polypeptide(L)' 'MSISGTVLHVPCQHPTIQAGIDARVDGDTVLVAPGTYTGSGNRDPDFNSKAIVVRSSQGPESR' A
#
# COMPACT_ATOMS: atom_id res chain seq x y z
N MET A 1 -7.95 -20.14 2.78
CA MET A 1 -7.41 -19.37 1.64
C MET A 1 -6.19 -18.64 2.16
N SER A 2 -4.99 -19.15 1.89
CA SER A 2 -3.75 -18.57 2.42
C SER A 2 -3.44 -17.32 1.60
N ILE A 3 -3.45 -16.15 2.23
CA ILE A 3 -3.03 -14.90 1.61
C ILE A 3 -1.50 -14.90 1.45
N SER A 4 -0.99 -15.65 0.47
CA SER A 4 0.43 -15.61 0.07
C SER A 4 0.71 -14.42 -0.85
N GLY A 5 0.07 -13.28 -0.59
CA GLY A 5 0.43 -12.01 -1.21
C GLY A 5 1.78 -11.57 -0.66
N THR A 6 2.67 -11.07 -1.51
CA THR A 6 3.89 -10.44 -1.01
C THR A 6 3.47 -9.19 -0.21
N VAL A 7 4.29 -8.71 0.72
CA VAL A 7 4.01 -7.44 1.41
C VAL A 7 4.97 -6.38 0.88
N LEU A 8 4.44 -5.24 0.43
CA LEU A 8 5.25 -4.08 0.08
C LEU A 8 5.26 -3.07 1.21
N HIS A 9 6.40 -2.49 1.53
CA HIS A 9 6.51 -1.42 2.51
C HIS A 9 6.68 -0.07 1.82
N VAL A 10 5.70 0.82 1.97
CA VAL A 10 5.79 2.23 1.57
C VAL A 10 6.09 3.07 2.81
N PRO A 11 7.07 4.01 2.80
CA PRO A 11 7.84 4.44 1.65
C PRO A 11 9.15 3.67 1.42
N CYS A 12 9.44 2.66 2.26
CA CYS A 12 10.75 2.00 2.33
C CYS A 12 11.20 1.36 1.00
N GLN A 13 10.27 0.78 0.25
CA GLN A 13 10.51 0.18 -1.06
C GLN A 13 10.09 1.12 -2.20
N HIS A 14 9.00 1.86 -2.01
CA HIS A 14 8.49 2.80 -3.01
C HIS A 14 8.15 4.14 -2.37
N PRO A 15 8.57 5.26 -2.94
CA PRO A 15 8.39 6.59 -2.32
C PRO A 15 6.92 7.04 -2.25
N THR A 16 6.02 6.44 -3.04
CA THR A 16 4.61 6.79 -3.10
C THR A 16 3.70 5.56 -3.04
N ILE A 17 2.46 5.76 -2.58
CA ILE A 17 1.44 4.71 -2.50
C ILE A 17 1.15 4.15 -3.90
N GLN A 18 1.00 5.03 -4.90
CA GLN A 18 0.77 4.63 -6.30
C GLN A 18 1.89 3.75 -6.86
N ALA A 19 3.16 4.11 -6.63
CA ALA A 19 4.28 3.28 -7.08
C ALA A 19 4.26 1.92 -6.40
N GLY A 20 3.78 1.86 -5.15
CA GLY A 20 3.56 0.60 -4.48
C GLY A 20 2.44 -0.23 -5.09
N ILE A 21 1.35 0.40 -5.52
CA ILE A 21 0.21 -0.27 -6.15
C ILE A 21 0.54 -0.76 -7.56
N ASP A 22 1.26 0.05 -8.34
CA ASP A 22 1.70 -0.30 -9.70
C ASP A 22 2.59 -1.55 -9.68
N ALA A 23 3.49 -1.63 -8.70
CA ALA A 23 4.38 -2.78 -8.50
C ALA A 23 3.65 -4.05 -8.03
N ARG A 24 2.35 -3.99 -7.71
CA ARG A 24 1.60 -5.08 -7.08
C ARG A 24 0.62 -5.73 -8.07
N VAL A 25 0.33 -7.00 -7.79
CA VAL A 25 -0.64 -7.81 -8.54
C VAL A 25 -1.83 -8.14 -7.65
N ASP A 26 -2.93 -8.60 -8.24
CA ASP A 26 -4.12 -9.07 -7.54
C ASP A 26 -3.79 -10.06 -6.40
N GLY A 27 -4.44 -9.87 -5.25
CA GLY A 27 -4.25 -10.65 -4.02
C GLY A 27 -3.13 -10.16 -3.12
N ASP A 28 -2.41 -9.11 -3.51
CA ASP A 28 -1.21 -8.64 -2.83
C ASP A 28 -1.50 -7.50 -1.81
N THR A 29 -0.61 -7.27 -0.84
CA THR A 29 -0.77 -6.27 0.24
C THR A 29 0.28 -5.15 0.17
N VAL A 30 -0.21 -3.91 0.13
CA VAL A 30 0.57 -2.68 0.30
C VAL A 30 0.48 -2.22 1.75
N LEU A 31 1.59 -2.30 2.47
CA LEU A 31 1.73 -1.82 3.84
C LEU A 31 2.31 -0.40 3.83
N VAL A 32 1.49 0.56 4.23
CA VAL A 32 1.86 1.98 4.29
C VAL A 32 2.31 2.31 5.71
N ALA A 33 3.57 2.72 5.86
CA ALA A 33 4.10 3.16 7.13
C ALA A 33 3.37 4.43 7.61
N PRO A 34 3.24 4.65 8.92
CA PRO A 34 2.68 5.88 9.45
C PRO A 34 3.49 7.08 8.99
N GLY A 35 2.79 8.05 8.41
CA GLY A 35 3.42 9.24 7.88
C GLY A 35 2.44 10.09 7.12
N THR A 36 2.83 11.33 6.88
CA THR A 36 2.06 12.27 6.07
C THR A 36 2.52 12.13 4.62
N TYR A 37 1.72 11.45 3.80
CA TYR A 37 1.98 11.31 2.37
C TYR A 37 1.25 12.41 1.61
N THR A 38 1.98 13.47 1.27
CA THR A 38 1.48 14.56 0.43
C THR A 38 2.03 14.43 -0.99
N GLY A 39 1.33 15.04 -1.95
CA GLY A 39 1.73 15.04 -3.36
C GLY A 39 1.01 14.01 -4.24
N SER A 40 1.28 14.10 -5.54
CA SER A 40 0.70 13.23 -6.57
C SER A 40 1.11 11.77 -6.37
N GLY A 41 0.16 10.84 -6.53
CA GLY A 41 0.36 9.41 -6.28
C GLY A 41 0.23 8.98 -4.81
N ASN A 42 -0.07 9.91 -3.90
CA ASN A 42 -0.39 9.61 -2.50
C ASN A 42 -1.82 10.01 -2.12
N ARG A 43 -2.34 11.09 -2.70
CA ARG A 43 -3.67 11.63 -2.38
C ARG A 43 -4.83 10.90 -3.07
N ASP A 44 -4.59 10.30 -4.22
CA ASP A 44 -5.59 9.57 -5.01
C ASP A 44 -4.91 8.39 -5.69
N PRO A 45 -4.69 7.28 -4.97
CA PRO A 45 -4.08 6.10 -5.54
C PRO A 45 -5.09 5.30 -6.39
N ASP A 46 -4.78 5.11 -7.66
CA ASP A 46 -5.51 4.25 -8.60
C ASP A 46 -5.14 2.79 -8.39
N PHE A 47 -6.13 1.97 -8.05
CA PHE A 47 -5.97 0.53 -7.88
C PHE A 47 -5.91 -0.24 -9.21
N ASN A 48 -6.11 0.44 -10.35
CA ASN A 48 -6.05 -0.12 -11.69
C ASN A 48 -6.88 -1.43 -11.87
N SER A 49 -8.04 -1.52 -11.19
CA SER A 49 -8.88 -2.74 -11.10
C SER A 49 -8.19 -3.98 -10.50
N LYS A 50 -7.06 -3.82 -9.81
CA LYS A 50 -6.37 -4.92 -9.12
C LYS A 50 -7.02 -5.16 -7.76
N ALA A 51 -7.23 -6.42 -7.42
CA ALA A 51 -7.72 -6.85 -6.12
C ALA A 51 -6.61 -6.83 -5.06
N ILE A 52 -6.00 -5.67 -4.82
CA ILE A 52 -4.95 -5.50 -3.80
C ILE A 52 -5.53 -4.99 -2.48
N VAL A 53 -4.77 -5.17 -1.42
CA VAL A 53 -5.12 -4.74 -0.06
C VAL A 53 -4.16 -3.64 0.38
N VAL A 54 -4.66 -2.45 0.66
CA VAL A 54 -3.87 -1.37 1.27
C VAL A 54 -4.12 -1.38 2.77
N ARG A 55 -3.06 -1.50 3.56
CA ARG A 55 -3.10 -1.49 5.03
C ARG A 55 -2.06 -0.54 5.58
N SER A 56 -2.39 0.18 6.65
CA SER A 56 -1.38 0.92 7.41
C SER A 56 -0.58 -0.05 8.29
N SER A 57 0.75 0.14 8.39
CA SER A 57 1.59 -0.64 9.32
C SER A 57 1.30 -0.30 10.78
N GLN A 58 0.86 0.94 11.03
CA GLN A 58 0.12 1.28 12.24
C GLN A 58 -1.34 0.93 11.99
N GLY A 59 -1.76 -0.27 12.37
CA GLY A 59 -3.17 -0.55 12.53
C GLY A 59 -3.84 0.44 13.51
N PRO A 60 -5.18 0.36 13.70
CA PRO A 60 -5.93 1.21 14.64
C PRO A 60 -5.49 1.08 16.13
N GLU A 61 -4.38 0.41 16.42
CA GLU A 61 -3.82 0.17 17.74
C GLU A 61 -3.25 1.44 18.41
N SER A 62 -3.14 2.56 17.69
CA SER A 62 -2.78 3.84 18.31
C SER A 62 -4.04 4.64 18.69
N ARG A 63 -4.80 4.08 19.64
CA ARG A 63 -5.66 4.69 20.66
C ARG A 63 -6.53 5.91 20.33
#